data_AF-A0A699US18-F1
#
_entry.id   AF-A0A699US18-F1
#
_cell.length_a   1.000
_cell.length_b   1.000
_cell.length_c   1.000
_cell.angle_alpha   90.00
_cell.angle_beta   90.00
_cell.angle_gamma   90.00
#
_symmetry.space_group_name_H-M   'P 1'
#
loop_
_entity.id
_entity.type
_entity.pdbx_description
1 polymer ?
#
loop_
_entity_poly.entity_id
_entity_poly.type
_entity_poly.pdbx_seq_one_letter_code
_entity_poly.pdbx_strand_id
1 'polypeptide(L)'
;METVFHINNCPEKYQVKYATCTLLNSALTWWNSHKRTIRTKVAFIRSWRELMKLMAKVYCPRNEVQKMQSELMVPEEEDLIERYVGGLPNNIQGNVMYTEPTRLQDAI
;
A
#
# COMPACT_ATOMS: atom_id res chain seq x y z
N MET A 1 15.64 -7.12 -4.63
CA MET A 1 16.10 -8.52 -4.70
C MET A 1 15.78 -9.19 -6.03
N GLU A 2 14.60 -8.93 -6.61
CA GLU A 2 14.18 -9.54 -7.90
C GLU A 2 15.16 -9.29 -9.05
N THR A 3 15.65 -8.06 -9.18
CA THR A 3 16.69 -7.72 -10.16
C THR A 3 17.98 -8.51 -9.93
N VAL A 4 18.36 -8.74 -8.68
CA VAL A 4 19.55 -9.55 -8.32
C VAL A 4 19.33 -11.01 -8.72
N PHE A 5 18.13 -11.55 -8.53
CA PHE A 5 17.79 -12.90 -8.99
C PHE A 5 17.87 -13.01 -10.52
N HIS A 6 17.36 -12.01 -11.23
CA HIS A 6 17.39 -11.99 -12.69
C HIS A 6 18.82 -11.91 -13.24
N ILE A 7 19.62 -10.96 -12.73
CA ILE A 7 21.02 -10.77 -13.14
C ILE A 7 21.85 -12.05 -12.93
N ASN A 8 21.62 -12.76 -11.81
CA ASN A 8 22.40 -13.95 -11.45
C ASN A 8 21.79 -15.26 -11.97
N ASN A 9 20.72 -15.20 -12.78
CA ASN A 9 19.96 -16.38 -13.22
C ASN A 9 19.62 -17.32 -12.05
N CYS A 10 19.17 -16.75 -10.92
CA CYS A 10 19.00 -17.48 -9.67
C CYS A 10 17.81 -18.45 -9.76
N PRO A 11 18.04 -19.77 -9.60
CA PRO A 11 16.96 -20.75 -9.62
C PRO A 11 15.95 -20.51 -8.51
N GLU A 12 14.65 -20.68 -8.81
CA GLU A 12 13.56 -20.38 -7.88
C GLU A 12 13.72 -21.05 -6.51
N LYS A 13 14.18 -22.30 -6.49
CA LYS A 13 14.46 -23.09 -5.26
C LYS A 13 15.49 -22.47 -4.31
N TYR A 14 16.28 -21.51 -4.78
CA TYR A 14 17.29 -20.83 -3.96
C TYR A 14 16.92 -19.38 -3.63
N GLN A 15 15.97 -18.77 -4.33
CA GLN A 15 15.62 -17.35 -4.18
C GLN A 15 15.27 -16.99 -2.73
N VAL A 16 14.39 -17.77 -2.09
CA VAL A 16 14.03 -17.56 -0.68
C VAL A 16 15.24 -17.68 0.25
N LYS A 17 16.14 -18.64 0.01
CA LYS A 17 17.37 -18.79 0.82
C LYS A 17 18.24 -17.53 0.68
N TYR A 18 18.52 -17.10 -0.55
CA TYR A 18 19.33 -15.90 -0.81
C TYR A 18 18.71 -14.65 -0.19
N ALA A 19 17.42 -14.38 -0.41
CA ALA A 19 16.77 -13.21 0.15
C ALA A 19 16.72 -13.22 1.67
N THR A 20 16.50 -14.39 2.28
CA THR A 20 16.38 -14.45 3.74
C THR A 20 17.72 -14.25 4.45
N CYS A 21 18.85 -14.51 3.78
CA CYS A 21 20.18 -14.18 4.28
C CYS A 21 20.44 -12.68 4.36
N THR A 22 19.68 -11.85 3.63
CA THR A 22 19.84 -10.39 3.66
C THR A 22 18.91 -9.71 4.67
N LEU A 23 18.07 -10.47 5.39
CA LEU A 23 17.18 -9.90 6.41
C LEU A 23 17.98 -9.46 7.63
N LEU A 24 17.60 -8.31 8.20
CA LEU A 24 18.24 -7.73 9.36
C LEU A 24 17.21 -7.39 10.45
N ASN A 25 17.69 -7.25 11.69
CA ASN A 25 16.92 -6.76 12.83
C ASN A 25 15.55 -7.47 12.99
N SER A 26 14.47 -6.69 13.09
CA SER A 26 13.10 -7.17 13.29
C SER A 26 12.65 -8.14 12.20
N ALA A 27 13.09 -7.96 10.96
CA ALA A 27 12.74 -8.85 9.85
C ALA A 27 13.42 -10.23 9.97
N LEU A 28 14.68 -10.26 10.43
CA LEU A 28 15.38 -11.51 10.70
C LEU A 28 14.75 -12.25 11.89
N THR A 29 14.43 -11.54 12.97
CA THR A 29 13.75 -12.10 14.14
C THR A 29 12.40 -12.69 13.76
N TRP A 30 11.60 -11.96 12.98
CA TRP A 30 10.32 -12.44 12.46
C TRP A 30 10.50 -13.70 11.60
N TRP A 31 11.43 -13.70 10.65
CA TRP A 31 11.66 -14.85 9.77
C TRP A 31 12.09 -16.10 10.53
N ASN A 32 12.92 -15.93 11.57
CA ASN A 32 13.32 -17.04 12.44
C ASN A 32 12.16 -17.63 13.22
N SER A 33 11.25 -16.79 13.74
CA SER A 33 10.01 -17.25 14.38
C SER A 33 9.11 -17.98 13.37
N HIS A 34 8.90 -17.39 12.20
CA HIS A 34 8.06 -17.96 11.15
C HIS A 34 8.55 -19.34 10.70
N LYS A 35 9.87 -19.51 10.50
CA LYS A 35 10.48 -20.81 10.17
C LYS A 35 10.20 -21.90 11.22
N ARG A 36 10.14 -21.54 12.52
CA ARG A 36 9.80 -22.50 13.58
C ARG A 36 8.35 -22.97 13.45
N THR A 37 7.43 -22.07 13.12
CA THR A 37 6.00 -22.36 13.00
C THR A 37 5.66 -23.27 11.82
N ILE A 38 6.21 -23.01 10.63
CA ILE A 38 5.89 -23.81 9.41
C ILE A 38 6.82 -25.03 9.20
N ARG A 39 7.82 -25.22 10.06
CA ARG A 39 8.97 -26.15 9.89
C ARG A 39 9.87 -25.79 8.70
N THR A 40 11.18 -25.86 8.93
CA THR A 40 12.25 -25.41 8.02
C THR A 40 12.15 -25.95 6.58
N LYS A 41 11.73 -27.21 6.40
CA LYS A 41 11.61 -27.82 5.06
C LYS A 41 10.49 -27.19 4.22
N VAL A 42 9.36 -26.85 4.82
CA VAL A 42 8.21 -26.25 4.10
C VAL A 42 8.47 -24.78 3.82
N ALA A 43 9.17 -24.08 4.71
CA ALA A 43 9.52 -22.67 4.55
C ALA A 43 10.36 -22.39 3.29
N PHE A 44 11.28 -23.31 2.92
CA PHE A 44 12.13 -23.16 1.74
C PHE A 44 11.55 -23.77 0.45
N ILE A 45 10.41 -24.47 0.53
CA ILE A 45 9.65 -24.92 -0.65
C ILE A 45 8.79 -23.77 -1.20
N ARG A 46 8.44 -22.78 -0.37
CA ARG A 46 7.69 -21.60 -0.80
C ARG A 46 8.46 -20.80 -1.86
N SER A 47 7.74 -20.28 -2.84
CA SER A 47 8.32 -19.37 -3.83
C SER A 47 8.61 -18.00 -3.21
N TRP A 48 9.49 -17.23 -3.85
CA TRP A 48 9.77 -15.84 -3.50
C TRP A 48 8.48 -15.00 -3.41
N ARG A 49 7.52 -15.23 -4.31
CA ARG A 49 6.23 -14.55 -4.35
C ARG A 49 5.41 -14.75 -3.08
N GLU A 50 5.39 -15.98 -2.57
CA GLU A 50 4.67 -16.30 -1.32
C GLU A 50 5.34 -15.68 -0.10
N LEU A 51 6.68 -15.63 -0.07
CA LEU A 51 7.40 -14.88 0.96
C LEU A 51 7.06 -13.39 0.93
N MET A 52 7.02 -12.77 -0.25
CA MET A 52 6.68 -11.35 -0.39
C MET A 52 5.26 -11.04 0.08
N LYS A 53 4.28 -11.91 -0.21
CA LYS A 53 2.92 -11.75 0.33
C LYS A 53 2.88 -11.79 1.86
N LEU A 54 3.64 -12.70 2.48
CA LEU A 54 3.73 -12.80 3.94
C LEU A 54 4.40 -11.56 4.55
N MET A 55 5.51 -11.10 3.96
CA MET A 55 6.21 -9.89 4.38
C MET A 55 5.31 -8.66 4.25
N ALA A 56 4.58 -8.51 3.14
CA ALA A 56 3.64 -7.42 2.93
C ALA A 56 2.52 -7.42 4.00
N LYS A 57 1.98 -8.59 4.37
CA LYS A 57 0.97 -8.67 5.44
C LYS A 57 1.49 -8.19 6.79
N VAL A 58 2.78 -8.37 7.07
CA VAL A 58 3.41 -8.03 8.36
C VAL A 58 3.88 -6.58 8.40
N TYR A 59 4.47 -6.09 7.31
CA TYR A 59 5.14 -4.79 7.26
C TYR A 59 4.39 -3.72 6.47
N CYS A 60 3.39 -4.09 5.67
CA CYS A 60 2.53 -3.18 4.91
C CYS A 60 1.06 -3.36 5.35
N PRO A 61 0.73 -3.00 6.60
CA PRO A 61 -0.61 -3.21 7.11
C PRO A 61 -1.62 -2.38 6.31
N ARG A 62 -2.77 -3.01 6.00
CA ARG A 62 -3.75 -2.48 5.05
C ARG A 62 -4.27 -1.10 5.43
N ASN A 63 -4.46 -0.83 6.72
CA ASN A 63 -4.92 0.45 7.24
C ASN A 63 -3.94 1.59 6.92
N GLU A 64 -2.64 1.38 7.09
CA GLU A 64 -1.61 2.40 6.77
C GLU A 64 -1.54 2.64 5.26
N VAL A 65 -1.63 1.57 4.45
CA VAL A 65 -1.66 1.69 2.99
C VAL A 65 -2.90 2.46 2.54
N GLN A 66 -4.07 2.17 3.10
CA GLN A 66 -5.31 2.88 2.80
C GLN A 66 -5.25 4.34 3.23
N LYS A 67 -4.67 4.63 4.40
CA LYS A 67 -4.46 5.99 4.87
C LYS A 67 -3.57 6.78 3.91
N MET A 68 -2.42 6.21 3.53
CA MET A 68 -1.53 6.83 2.53
C MET A 68 -2.23 7.04 1.19
N GLN A 69 -3.03 6.07 0.73
CA GLN A 69 -3.83 6.21 -0.49
C GLN A 69 -4.84 7.35 -0.39
N SER A 70 -5.52 7.49 0.75
CA SER A 70 -6.47 8.60 0.97
C SER A 70 -5.79 9.96 1.06
N GLU A 71 -4.59 10.04 1.65
CA GLU A 71 -3.81 11.29 1.73
C GLU A 71 -3.25 11.71 0.36
N LEU A 72 -2.95 10.75 -0.51
CA LEU A 72 -2.44 10.98 -1.86
C LEU A 72 -3.53 11.13 -2.93
N MET A 73 -4.79 10.85 -2.58
CA MET A 73 -5.92 11.01 -3.48
C MET A 73 -6.14 12.51 -3.71
N VAL A 74 -5.87 12.98 -4.92
CA VAL A 74 -6.28 14.32 -5.36
C VAL A 74 -7.81 14.26 -5.51
N PRO A 75 -8.58 15.03 -4.74
CA PRO A 75 -10.03 15.05 -4.89
C PRO A 75 -10.39 15.52 -6.30
N GLU A 76 -11.44 14.96 -6.89
CA GLU A 76 -11.95 15.48 -8.16
C GLU A 76 -12.51 16.90 -7.95
N GLU A 77 -12.57 17.72 -9.01
CA GLU A 77 -13.15 19.07 -8.91
C GLU A 77 -14.57 19.02 -8.34
N GLU A 78 -15.34 17.99 -8.69
CA GLU A 78 -16.68 17.73 -8.13
C GLU A 78 -16.64 17.52 -6.61
N ASP A 79 -15.70 16.72 -6.10
CA ASP A 79 -15.50 16.51 -4.66
C ASP A 79 -15.11 17.81 -3.93
N LEU A 80 -14.29 18.64 -4.57
CA LEU A 80 -13.87 19.95 -4.02
C LEU A 80 -15.05 20.92 -3.95
N ILE A 81 -15.85 20.99 -5.01
CA ILE A 81 -17.04 21.83 -5.11
C ILE A 81 -18.07 21.37 -4.07
N GLU A 82 -18.35 20.07 -3.97
CA GLU A 82 -19.30 19.52 -3.00
C GLU A 82 -18.86 19.83 -1.56
N ARG A 83 -17.57 19.63 -1.25
CA ARG A 83 -17.02 19.93 0.07
C ARG A 83 -17.04 21.42 0.38
N TYR A 84 -16.81 22.28 -0.61
CA TYR A 84 -16.90 23.73 -0.47
C TYR A 84 -18.34 24.16 -0.18
N VAL A 85 -19.30 23.78 -1.03
CA VAL A 85 -20.73 24.12 -0.87
C VAL A 85 -21.28 23.56 0.44
N GLY A 86 -20.95 22.31 0.81
CA GLY A 86 -21.37 21.69 2.06
C GLY A 86 -20.85 22.40 3.32
N GLY A 87 -19.76 23.17 3.22
CA GLY A 87 -19.23 24.00 4.30
C GLY A 87 -19.88 25.38 4.42
N LEU A 88 -20.69 25.81 3.45
CA LEU A 88 -21.36 27.12 3.45
C LEU A 88 -22.63 27.11 4.31
N PRO A 89 -23.04 28.27 4.87
CA PRO A 89 -24.37 28.45 5.44
C PRO A 89 -25.51 28.10 4.47
N ASN A 90 -26.55 27.42 4.95
CA ASN A 90 -27.69 26.94 4.13
C ASN A 90 -28.36 28.03 3.28
N ASN A 91 -28.34 29.29 3.75
CA ASN A 91 -28.95 30.42 3.04
C ASN A 91 -28.19 30.87 1.78
N ILE A 92 -26.94 30.41 1.57
CA ILE A 92 -26.16 30.73 0.37
C ILE A 92 -25.88 29.51 -0.51
N GLN A 93 -26.01 28.29 0.01
CA GLN A 93 -25.81 27.05 -0.76
C GLN A 93 -26.65 26.99 -2.04
N GLY A 94 -27.93 27.35 -1.96
CA GLY A 94 -28.83 27.33 -3.11
C GLY A 94 -28.41 28.29 -4.24
N ASN A 95 -27.78 29.41 -3.90
CA ASN A 95 -27.31 30.38 -4.89
C ASN A 95 -26.05 29.89 -5.60
N VAL A 96 -25.13 29.25 -4.87
CA VAL A 96 -23.90 28.67 -5.44
C VAL A 96 -24.22 27.44 -6.28
N MET A 97 -25.20 26.62 -5.88
CA MET A 97 -25.63 25.48 -6.71
C MET A 97 -26.32 25.91 -8.01
N TYR A 98 -27.01 27.05 -8.01
CA TYR A 98 -27.70 27.58 -9.19
C TYR A 98 -26.73 28.00 -10.31
N THR A 99 -25.48 28.34 -9.98
CA THR A 99 -24.48 28.74 -11.00
C THR A 99 -23.82 27.56 -11.70
N GLU A 100 -24.15 26.32 -11.31
CA GLU A 100 -23.60 25.08 -11.88
C GLU A 100 -22.07 25.13 -12.04
N PRO A 101 -21.31 25.39 -10.96
CA PRO A 101 -19.86 25.51 -11.04
C PRO A 101 -19.23 24.20 -11.52
N THR A 102 -18.28 24.31 -12.46
CA THR A 102 -17.52 23.16 -12.99
C THR A 102 -16.08 23.14 -12.47
N ARG A 103 -15.66 24.24 -11.84
CA ARG A 103 -14.39 24.38 -11.13
C ARG A 103 -14.65 25.01 -9.77
N LEU A 104 -13.82 24.69 -8.78
CA LEU A 104 -13.90 25.30 -7.45
C LEU A 104 -13.87 26.83 -7.49
N GLN A 105 -13.17 27.41 -8.46
CA GLN A 105 -13.04 28.86 -8.64
C GLN A 105 -14.36 29.53 -9.05
N ASP A 106 -15.27 28.78 -9.68
CA ASP A 106 -16.60 29.27 -10.08
C ASP A 106 -17.58 29.28 -8.89
N ALA A 107 -17.24 28.58 -7.81
CA ALA A 107 -18.06 28.47 -6.60
C ALA A 107 -17.66 29.46 -5.48
N ILE A 108 -16.47 30.07 -5.57
CA ILE A 108 -15.91 31.04 -4.58
C ILE A 108 -16.52 32.42 -4.76
#